data_AF-A0A3N5TN20-F1
#
_entry.id   AF-A0A3N5TN20-F1
#
_cell.length_a   1.000
_cell.length_b   1.000
_cell.length_c   1.000
_cell.angle_alpha   90.00
_cell.angle_beta   90.00
_cell.angle_gamma   90.00
#
_symmetry.space_group_name_H-M   'P 1'
#
loop_
_entity.id
_entity.type
_entity.pdbx_description
1 polymer ?
#
loop_
_entity_poly.entity_id
_entity_poly.type
_entity_poly.pdbx_seq_one_letter_code
_entity_poly.pdbx_strand_id
1 'polypeptide(L)'
;ARQIFEGEDRINALEIAIEDDCLRLLALRQPMAADLRFITSAMKIVTDLERMGDEAVNIAERAITLNQEPQLKPYIDIPQMANIAQSMVRDVLGAFVNRNSRQARSVCERDDLVDGLNDQVFRELLTYMISDPTTIARAVHLLIVSRSLERIADHATNIAEDVIFMVDALVIKHHADAEGQTKEPKYLQTHNYYGTLSVISG
;
A
#
# COMPACT_ATOMS: atom_id res chain seq x y z
N ALA A 1 10.77 -0.09 17.96
CA ALA A 1 10.18 1.24 18.19
C ALA A 1 11.17 2.36 17.94
N ARG A 2 12.22 2.57 18.74
CA ARG A 2 13.17 3.69 18.53
C ARG A 2 13.77 3.76 17.11
N GLN A 3 14.25 2.64 16.58
CA GLN A 3 14.76 2.56 15.20
C GLN A 3 13.69 2.84 14.13
N ILE A 4 12.41 2.61 14.44
CA ILE A 4 11.28 2.86 13.51
C ILE A 4 10.99 4.37 13.50
N PHE A 5 10.94 5.00 14.67
CA PHE A 5 10.72 6.45 14.79
C PHE A 5 11.86 7.26 14.16
N GLU A 6 13.12 6.88 14.40
CA GLU A 6 14.27 7.51 13.72
C GLU A 6 14.26 7.26 12.19
N GLY A 7 13.57 6.19 11.74
CA GLY A 7 13.40 5.87 10.34
C GLY A 7 12.32 6.70 9.65
N GLU A 8 11.27 7.10 10.36
CA GLU A 8 10.14 7.88 9.81
C GLU A 8 10.58 9.28 9.36
N ASP A 9 11.27 10.04 10.22
CA ASP A 9 11.88 11.32 9.84
C ASP A 9 12.71 11.23 8.54
N ARG A 10 13.44 10.12 8.38
CA ARG A 10 14.26 9.88 7.20
C ARG A 10 13.42 9.54 5.98
N ILE A 11 12.34 8.78 6.13
CA ILE A 11 11.42 8.44 5.03
C ILE A 11 10.73 9.72 4.53
N ASN A 12 10.23 10.56 5.44
CA ASN A 12 9.57 11.83 5.09
C ASN A 12 10.53 12.77 4.34
N ALA A 13 11.78 12.87 4.80
CA ALA A 13 12.80 13.65 4.10
C ALA A 13 13.12 13.10 2.69
N LEU A 14 13.11 11.78 2.52
CA LEU A 14 13.33 11.14 1.22
C LEU A 14 12.15 11.35 0.27
N GLU A 15 10.91 11.35 0.76
CA GLU A 15 9.73 11.68 -0.04
C GLU A 15 9.88 13.06 -0.68
N ILE A 16 10.09 14.09 0.15
CA ILE A 16 10.26 15.48 -0.30
C ILE A 16 11.40 15.60 -1.32
N ALA A 17 12.54 14.94 -1.07
CA ALA A 17 13.68 14.99 -1.97
C ALA A 17 13.39 14.34 -3.33
N ILE A 18 12.72 13.18 -3.34
CA ILE A 18 12.36 12.47 -4.57
C ILE A 18 11.30 13.24 -5.36
N GLU A 19 10.32 13.84 -4.69
CA GLU A 19 9.32 14.69 -5.32
C GLU A 19 9.95 15.93 -5.99
N ASP A 20 10.87 16.62 -5.32
CA ASP A 20 11.60 17.77 -5.88
C ASP A 20 12.40 17.37 -7.13
N ASP A 21 13.10 16.23 -7.08
CA ASP A 21 13.84 15.72 -8.23
C ASP A 21 12.91 15.36 -9.40
N CYS A 22 11.74 14.77 -9.12
CA CYS A 22 10.73 14.48 -10.14
C CYS A 22 10.19 15.77 -10.79
N LEU A 23 9.83 16.77 -10.00
CA LEU A 23 9.38 18.07 -10.49
C LEU A 23 10.46 18.79 -11.31
N ARG A 24 11.71 18.73 -10.86
CA ARG A 24 12.86 19.29 -11.58
C ARG A 24 13.05 18.61 -12.93
N LEU A 25 12.92 17.28 -13.01
CA LEU A 25 13.00 16.55 -14.28
C LEU A 25 11.86 16.97 -15.24
N LEU A 26 10.63 17.08 -14.74
CA LEU A 26 9.49 17.54 -15.53
C LEU A 26 9.73 18.95 -16.09
N ALA A 27 10.19 19.87 -15.24
CA ALA A 27 10.40 21.27 -15.60
C ALA A 27 11.56 21.48 -16.59
N LEU A 28 12.65 20.72 -16.44
CA LEU A 28 13.89 20.98 -17.19
C LEU A 28 14.07 20.10 -18.42
N ARG A 29 13.40 18.95 -18.52
CA ARG A 29 13.71 17.93 -19.53
C ARG A 29 12.58 17.61 -20.49
N GLN A 30 11.36 18.10 -20.24
CA GLN A 30 10.17 17.82 -21.07
C GLN A 30 10.03 16.32 -21.42
N PRO A 31 10.05 15.41 -20.42
CA PRO A 31 10.00 13.97 -20.65
C PRO A 31 8.69 13.57 -21.32
N MET A 32 8.74 12.55 -22.19
CA MET A 32 7.58 12.10 -22.96
C MET A 32 7.30 10.62 -22.76
N ALA A 33 6.05 10.23 -22.99
CA ALA A 33 5.60 8.84 -23.02
C ALA A 33 6.13 8.00 -21.83
N ALA A 34 7.09 7.11 -22.07
CA ALA A 34 7.62 6.20 -21.05
C ALA A 34 8.35 6.95 -19.91
N ASP A 35 9.09 8.02 -20.21
CA ASP A 35 9.81 8.79 -19.19
C ASP A 35 8.83 9.59 -18.32
N LEU A 36 7.78 10.14 -18.94
CA LEU A 36 6.72 10.82 -18.20
C LEU A 36 6.00 9.83 -17.26
N ARG A 37 5.62 8.65 -17.76
CA ARG A 37 5.00 7.61 -16.92
C ARG A 37 5.91 7.19 -15.78
N PHE A 38 7.20 6.98 -16.03
CA PHE A 38 8.17 6.64 -15.00
C PHE A 38 8.21 7.70 -13.89
N ILE A 39 8.35 8.97 -14.24
CA ILE A 39 8.41 10.06 -13.26
C ILE A 39 7.10 10.17 -12.48
N THR A 40 5.94 10.13 -13.15
CA THR A 40 4.65 10.21 -12.46
C THR A 40 4.38 9.00 -11.56
N SER A 41 4.77 7.79 -11.97
CA SER A 41 4.66 6.60 -11.13
C SER A 41 5.62 6.70 -9.94
N ALA A 42 6.86 7.17 -10.13
CA ALA A 42 7.81 7.34 -9.04
C ALA A 42 7.30 8.29 -7.94
N MET A 43 6.66 9.41 -8.32
CA MET A 43 6.03 10.33 -7.37
C MET A 43 4.92 9.65 -6.55
N LYS A 44 4.05 8.88 -7.21
CA LYS A 44 2.96 8.16 -6.50
C LYS A 44 3.50 7.08 -5.56
N ILE A 45 4.48 6.31 -6.04
CA ILE A 45 5.10 5.23 -5.29
C ILE A 45 5.81 5.76 -4.04
N VAL A 46 6.46 6.92 -4.10
CA VAL A 46 7.14 7.46 -2.92
C VAL A 46 6.15 7.86 -1.82
N THR A 47 4.98 8.39 -2.17
CA THR A 47 3.90 8.66 -1.21
C THR A 47 3.33 7.36 -0.61
N ASP A 48 3.13 6.30 -1.41
CA ASP A 48 2.69 5.02 -0.84
C ASP A 48 3.75 4.41 0.10
N LEU A 49 5.05 4.62 -0.16
CA LEU A 49 6.12 4.19 0.74
C LEU A 49 6.18 4.98 2.04
N GLU A 50 5.91 6.29 2.00
CA GLU A 50 5.78 7.12 3.20
C GLU A 50 4.63 6.63 4.08
N ARG A 51 3.46 6.38 3.50
CA ARG A 51 2.30 5.86 4.23
C ARG A 51 2.53 4.48 4.83
N MET A 52 3.32 3.61 4.19
CA MET A 52 3.75 2.36 4.82
C MET A 52 4.64 2.60 6.05
N GLY A 53 5.46 3.66 6.03
CA GLY A 53 6.25 4.13 7.16
C GLY A 53 5.37 4.51 8.34
N ASP A 54 4.31 5.29 8.10
CA ASP A 54 3.31 5.66 9.11
C ASP A 54 2.64 4.43 9.74
N GLU A 55 2.26 3.44 8.93
CA GLU A 55 1.68 2.21 9.46
C GLU A 55 2.69 1.42 10.31
N ALA A 56 3.97 1.43 9.96
CA ALA A 56 5.02 0.84 10.80
C ALA A 56 5.18 1.57 12.14
N VAL A 57 5.05 2.90 12.17
CA VAL A 57 5.02 3.72 13.40
C VAL A 57 3.81 3.33 14.26
N ASN A 58 2.62 3.26 13.66
CA ASN A 58 1.41 2.81 14.35
C ASN A 58 1.61 1.44 15.01
N ILE A 59 2.15 0.46 14.28
CA ILE A 59 2.45 -0.88 14.85
C ILE A 59 3.44 -0.78 16.01
N ALA A 60 4.50 0.03 15.86
CA ALA A 60 5.53 0.18 16.88
C ALA A 60 5.00 0.78 18.19
N GLU A 61 4.13 1.78 18.11
CA GLU A 61 3.46 2.37 19.28
C GLU A 61 2.59 1.33 20.01
N ARG A 62 1.76 0.60 19.26
CA ARG A 62 0.87 -0.41 19.84
C ARG A 62 1.65 -1.56 20.47
N ALA A 63 2.78 -1.94 19.87
CA ALA A 63 3.68 -2.93 20.45
C ALA A 63 4.29 -2.46 21.78
N ILE A 64 4.65 -1.18 21.93
CA ILE A 64 5.13 -0.64 23.21
C ILE A 64 4.04 -0.77 24.28
N THR A 65 2.81 -0.36 23.98
CA THR A 65 1.70 -0.43 24.92
C THR A 65 1.36 -1.87 25.30
N LEU A 66 1.28 -2.78 24.32
CA LEU A 66 0.99 -4.19 24.56
C LEU A 66 2.05 -4.89 25.41
N ASN A 67 3.32 -4.49 25.30
CA ASN A 67 4.40 -5.06 26.10
C ASN A 67 4.37 -4.63 27.58
N GLN A 68 3.52 -3.67 27.95
CA GLN A 68 3.29 -3.27 29.35
C GLN A 68 2.18 -4.10 30.02
N GLU A 69 1.50 -4.94 29.25
CA GLU A 69 0.34 -5.73 29.67
C GLU A 69 0.61 -7.23 29.50
N PRO A 70 -0.08 -8.11 30.24
CA PRO A 70 -0.02 -9.54 29.99
C PRO A 70 -0.54 -9.89 28.59
N GLN A 71 0.17 -10.77 27.89
CA GLN A 71 -0.21 -11.25 26.57
C GLN A 71 -1.66 -11.77 26.57
N LEU A 72 -2.48 -11.24 25.66
CA LEU A 72 -3.89 -11.63 25.55
C LEU A 72 -4.06 -13.06 25.01
N LYS A 73 -3.28 -13.39 23.97
CA LYS A 73 -3.34 -14.67 23.25
C LYS A 73 -2.02 -14.93 22.50
N PRO A 74 -1.73 -16.18 22.12
CA PRO A 74 -0.68 -16.47 21.15
C PRO A 74 -0.92 -15.74 19.82
N TYR A 75 0.13 -15.12 19.28
CA TYR A 75 0.06 -14.40 18.01
C TYR A 75 0.50 -15.34 16.88
N ILE A 76 -0.45 -15.85 16.10
CA ILE A 76 -0.21 -16.74 14.95
C ILE A 76 -0.49 -15.96 13.66
N ASP A 77 -1.69 -15.41 13.54
CA ASP A 77 -2.15 -14.73 12.32
C ASP A 77 -1.44 -13.39 12.07
N ILE A 78 -1.20 -12.58 13.11
CA ILE A 78 -0.51 -11.29 12.97
C ILE A 78 0.91 -11.46 12.40
N PRO A 79 1.79 -12.35 12.92
CA PRO A 79 3.07 -12.63 12.28
C PRO A 79 2.96 -13.13 10.85
N GLN A 80 1.92 -13.93 10.53
CA GLN A 80 1.69 -14.40 9.17
C GLN A 80 1.32 -13.24 8.23
N MET A 81 0.42 -12.34 8.64
CA MET A 81 0.09 -11.11 7.90
C MET A 81 1.34 -10.27 7.66
N ALA A 82 2.17 -10.09 8.68
CA ALA A 82 3.40 -9.31 8.57
C ALA A 82 4.38 -9.91 7.55
N ASN A 83 4.52 -11.24 7.50
CA ASN A 83 5.37 -11.90 6.51
C ASN A 83 4.83 -11.72 5.08
N ILE A 84 3.52 -11.83 4.89
CA ILE A 84 2.88 -11.65 3.57
C ILE A 84 3.04 -10.20 3.11
N ALA A 85 2.68 -9.22 3.94
CA ALA A 85 2.81 -7.81 3.63
C ALA A 85 4.25 -7.42 3.28
N GLN A 86 5.25 -7.88 4.07
CA GLN A 86 6.66 -7.66 3.76
C GLN A 86 7.09 -8.29 2.43
N SER A 87 6.55 -9.46 2.07
CA SER A 87 6.83 -10.10 0.78
C SER A 87 6.23 -9.30 -0.38
N MET A 88 5.01 -8.78 -0.22
CA MET A 88 4.34 -7.94 -1.22
C MET A 88 5.15 -6.66 -1.49
N VAL A 89 5.58 -5.97 -0.43
CA VAL A 89 6.43 -4.77 -0.53
C VAL A 89 7.75 -5.09 -1.24
N ARG A 90 8.43 -6.18 -0.86
CA ARG A 90 9.69 -6.58 -1.49
C ARG A 90 9.52 -6.88 -2.98
N ASP A 91 8.48 -7.62 -3.33
CA ASP A 91 8.23 -8.04 -4.70
C ASP A 91 7.79 -6.88 -5.59
N VAL A 92 6.99 -5.95 -5.07
CA VAL A 92 6.56 -4.78 -5.84
C VAL A 92 7.69 -3.80 -6.09
N LEU A 93 8.59 -3.60 -5.11
CA LEU A 93 9.81 -2.82 -5.31
C LEU A 93 10.75 -3.49 -6.33
N GLY A 94 10.87 -4.83 -6.26
CA GLY A 94 11.56 -5.61 -7.28
C GLY A 94 10.94 -5.44 -8.67
N ALA A 95 9.61 -5.44 -8.76
CA ALA A 95 8.89 -5.24 -10.00
C ALA A 95 9.10 -3.83 -10.58
N PHE A 96 9.11 -2.80 -9.73
CA PHE A 96 9.39 -1.42 -10.13
C PHE A 96 10.80 -1.28 -10.72
N VAL A 97 11.82 -1.73 -9.99
CA VAL A 97 13.23 -1.64 -10.41
C VAL A 97 13.47 -2.40 -11.72
N ASN A 98 12.90 -3.60 -11.86
CA ASN A 98 13.10 -4.44 -13.03
C ASN A 98 12.09 -4.19 -14.16
N ARG A 99 11.18 -3.21 -14.01
CA ARG A 99 10.09 -2.91 -14.96
C ARG A 99 9.27 -4.16 -15.32
N ASN A 100 8.93 -4.96 -14.32
CA ASN A 100 8.27 -6.26 -14.49
C ASN A 100 6.78 -6.20 -14.12
N SER A 101 5.93 -5.90 -15.10
CA SER A 101 4.47 -5.83 -14.88
C SER A 101 3.84 -7.17 -14.49
N ARG A 102 4.42 -8.32 -14.88
CA ARG A 102 3.93 -9.64 -14.45
C ARG A 102 4.14 -9.88 -12.96
N GLN A 103 5.30 -9.50 -12.43
CA GLN A 103 5.56 -9.59 -10.99
C GLN A 103 4.64 -8.65 -10.21
N ALA A 104 4.40 -7.44 -10.71
CA ALA A 104 3.45 -6.52 -10.08
C ALA A 104 2.03 -7.11 -10.02
N ARG A 105 1.53 -7.73 -11.09
CA ARG A 105 0.21 -8.41 -11.08
C ARG A 105 0.09 -9.48 -9.99
N SER A 106 1.14 -10.27 -9.79
CA SER A 106 1.15 -11.30 -8.72
C SER A 106 1.16 -10.73 -7.29
N VAL A 107 1.50 -9.44 -7.12
CA VAL A 107 1.34 -8.75 -5.83
C VAL A 107 -0.13 -8.49 -5.57
N CYS A 108 -0.86 -7.95 -6.55
CA CYS A 108 -2.28 -7.66 -6.41
C CYS A 108 -3.12 -8.89 -6.06
N GLU A 109 -2.76 -10.07 -6.57
CA GLU A 109 -3.45 -11.35 -6.28
C GLU A 109 -3.29 -11.84 -4.83
N ARG A 110 -2.28 -11.34 -4.09
CA ARG A 110 -2.01 -11.75 -2.70
C ARG A 110 -2.72 -10.90 -1.65
N ASP A 111 -3.29 -9.79 -2.07
CA ASP A 111 -3.99 -8.83 -1.21
C ASP A 111 -5.17 -9.48 -0.45
N ASP A 112 -5.98 -10.26 -1.17
CA ASP A 112 -7.11 -11.02 -0.62
C ASP A 112 -6.71 -11.97 0.53
N LEU A 113 -5.46 -12.44 0.56
CA LEU A 113 -4.96 -13.28 1.65
C LEU A 113 -4.77 -12.47 2.94
N VAL A 114 -4.30 -11.23 2.82
CA VAL A 114 -4.10 -10.33 3.97
C VAL A 114 -5.46 -9.84 4.49
N ASP A 115 -6.37 -9.49 3.60
CA ASP A 115 -7.77 -9.17 3.92
C ASP A 115 -8.42 -10.29 4.74
N GLY A 116 -8.35 -11.52 4.24
CA GLY A 116 -8.95 -12.68 4.90
C GLY A 116 -8.38 -12.95 6.29
N LEU A 117 -7.07 -12.73 6.48
CA LEU A 117 -6.41 -12.86 7.79
C LEU A 117 -6.82 -11.72 8.73
N ASN A 118 -6.91 -10.48 8.24
CA ASN A 118 -7.36 -9.34 9.04
C ASN A 118 -8.77 -9.57 9.59
N ASP A 119 -9.66 -10.06 8.73
CA ASP A 119 -11.03 -10.46 9.06
C ASP A 119 -11.09 -11.58 10.10
N GLN A 120 -10.20 -12.57 10.00
CA GLN A 120 -10.07 -13.65 10.98
C GLN A 120 -9.64 -13.11 12.34
N VAL A 121 -8.59 -12.28 12.38
CA VAL A 121 -8.09 -11.64 13.60
C VAL A 121 -9.19 -10.80 14.24
N PHE A 122 -9.96 -10.06 13.45
CA PHE A 122 -11.08 -9.27 13.95
C PHE A 122 -12.13 -10.14 14.65
N ARG A 123 -12.60 -11.20 13.99
CA ARG A 123 -13.60 -12.12 14.58
C ARG A 123 -13.07 -12.80 15.84
N GLU A 124 -11.82 -13.22 15.83
CA GLU A 124 -11.20 -13.85 17.00
C GLU A 124 -11.13 -12.88 18.19
N LEU A 125 -10.64 -11.65 17.99
CA LEU A 125 -10.51 -10.65 19.05
C LEU A 125 -11.88 -10.22 19.61
N LEU A 126 -12.93 -10.19 18.79
CA LEU A 126 -14.30 -10.00 19.27
C LEU A 126 -14.71 -11.08 20.30
N THR A 127 -14.33 -12.34 20.10
CA THR A 127 -14.68 -13.40 21.07
C THR A 127 -14.01 -13.19 22.43
N TYR A 128 -12.77 -12.70 22.46
CA TYR A 128 -12.09 -12.33 23.70
C TYR A 128 -12.80 -11.17 24.40
N MET A 129 -13.17 -10.12 23.66
CA MET A 129 -13.85 -8.94 24.20
C MET A 129 -15.24 -9.26 24.76
N ILE A 130 -15.99 -10.15 24.11
CA ILE A 130 -17.31 -10.60 24.57
C ILE A 130 -17.18 -11.47 25.83
N SER A 131 -16.15 -12.33 25.89
CA SER A 131 -15.96 -13.26 27.00
C SER A 131 -15.47 -12.58 28.28
N ASP A 132 -14.61 -11.55 28.15
CA ASP A 132 -14.05 -10.81 29.27
C ASP A 132 -13.79 -9.34 28.89
N PRO A 133 -14.58 -8.38 29.42
CA PRO A 133 -14.41 -6.95 29.15
C PRO A 133 -13.03 -6.39 29.52
N THR A 134 -12.29 -7.01 30.42
CA THR A 134 -10.92 -6.57 30.77
C THR A 134 -9.92 -6.78 29.64
N THR A 135 -10.29 -7.52 28.59
CA THR A 135 -9.46 -7.76 27.41
C THR A 135 -9.56 -6.66 26.35
N ILE A 136 -10.58 -5.79 26.43
CA ILE A 136 -10.94 -4.82 25.37
C ILE A 136 -9.74 -3.95 24.97
N ALA A 137 -9.02 -3.36 25.92
CA ALA A 137 -7.88 -2.49 25.61
C ALA A 137 -6.78 -3.21 24.80
N ARG A 138 -6.38 -4.41 25.23
CA ARG A 138 -5.38 -5.24 24.53
C ARG A 138 -5.88 -5.68 23.16
N ALA A 139 -7.15 -6.07 23.06
CA ALA A 139 -7.76 -6.48 21.80
C ALA A 139 -7.81 -5.32 20.79
N VAL A 140 -8.15 -4.10 21.22
CA VAL A 140 -8.15 -2.91 20.36
C VAL A 140 -6.74 -2.59 19.83
N HIS A 141 -5.70 -2.70 20.65
CA HIS A 141 -4.33 -2.52 20.17
C HIS A 141 -3.94 -3.56 19.12
N LEU A 142 -4.32 -4.83 19.30
CA LEU A 142 -4.07 -5.89 18.32
C LEU A 142 -4.87 -5.68 17.01
N LEU A 143 -6.11 -5.18 17.10
CA LEU A 143 -6.91 -4.79 15.93
C LEU A 143 -6.22 -3.70 15.11
N ILE A 144 -5.66 -2.68 15.78
CA ILE A 144 -4.91 -1.62 15.10
C ILE A 144 -3.68 -2.20 14.41
N VAL A 145 -2.93 -3.08 15.07
CA VAL A 145 -1.76 -3.75 14.45
C VAL A 145 -2.18 -4.55 13.21
N SER A 146 -3.25 -5.34 13.31
CA SER A 146 -3.79 -6.12 12.19
C SER A 146 -4.17 -5.24 11.01
N ARG A 147 -4.88 -4.13 11.28
CA ARG A 147 -5.30 -3.18 10.25
C ARG A 147 -4.13 -2.43 9.62
N SER A 148 -3.12 -2.04 10.39
CA SER A 148 -1.92 -1.41 9.83
C SER A 148 -1.16 -2.36 8.90
N LEU A 149 -1.15 -3.67 9.18
CA LEU A 149 -0.57 -4.66 8.27
C LEU A 149 -1.37 -4.83 6.98
N GLU A 150 -2.71 -4.80 7.04
CA GLU A 150 -3.57 -4.77 5.85
C GLU A 150 -3.34 -3.51 5.02
N ARG A 151 -3.29 -2.33 5.65
CA ARG A 151 -2.97 -1.07 4.95
C ARG A 151 -1.60 -1.08 4.27
N ILE A 152 -0.59 -1.73 4.85
CA ILE A 152 0.71 -1.92 4.19
C ILE A 152 0.56 -2.80 2.93
N ALA A 153 -0.29 -3.83 2.97
CA ALA A 153 -0.59 -4.66 1.81
C ALA A 153 -1.34 -3.86 0.72
N ASP A 154 -2.34 -3.05 1.10
CA ASP A 154 -3.05 -2.14 0.19
C ASP A 154 -2.08 -1.19 -0.53
N HIS A 155 -1.16 -0.57 0.21
CA HIS A 155 -0.15 0.31 -0.37
C HIS A 155 0.77 -0.45 -1.33
N ALA A 156 1.09 -1.73 -1.06
CA ALA A 156 1.88 -2.55 -1.98
C ALA A 156 1.08 -2.85 -3.26
N THR A 157 -0.24 -3.06 -3.15
CA THR A 157 -1.15 -3.21 -4.29
C THR A 157 -1.23 -1.92 -5.12
N ASN A 158 -1.31 -0.74 -4.49
CA ASN A 158 -1.28 0.55 -5.19
C ASN A 158 0.03 0.74 -5.98
N ILE A 159 1.17 0.45 -5.37
CA ILE A 159 2.48 0.51 -6.04
C ILE A 159 2.49 -0.48 -7.22
N ALA A 160 1.87 -1.65 -7.09
CA ALA A 160 1.81 -2.64 -8.16
C ALA A 160 0.98 -2.13 -9.35
N GLU A 161 -0.16 -1.48 -9.09
CA GLU A 161 -0.95 -0.79 -10.12
C GLU A 161 -0.10 0.26 -10.85
N ASP A 162 0.69 1.05 -10.11
CA ASP A 162 1.54 2.09 -10.69
C ASP A 162 2.73 1.55 -11.49
N VAL A 163 3.26 0.39 -11.11
CA VAL A 163 4.26 -0.35 -11.90
C VAL A 163 3.64 -0.87 -13.19
N ILE A 164 2.42 -1.41 -13.15
CA ILE A 164 1.73 -1.88 -14.36
C ILE A 164 1.43 -0.71 -15.30
N PHE A 165 0.97 0.42 -14.77
CA PHE A 165 0.79 1.63 -15.57
C PHE A 165 2.10 2.12 -16.19
N MET A 166 3.18 2.15 -15.40
CA MET A 166 4.51 2.56 -15.87
C MET A 166 4.95 1.74 -17.10
N VAL A 167 4.83 0.41 -17.01
CA VAL A 167 5.36 -0.53 -18.02
C VAL A 167 4.40 -0.71 -19.18
N ASP A 168 3.14 -1.05 -18.90
CA ASP A 168 2.16 -1.47 -19.91
C ASP A 168 1.30 -0.30 -20.43
N ALA A 169 1.37 0.89 -19.80
CA ALA A 169 0.44 2.01 -20.03
C ALA A 169 -1.04 1.67 -19.78
N LEU A 170 -1.30 0.67 -18.94
CA LEU A 170 -2.63 0.21 -18.57
C LEU A 170 -2.98 0.69 -17.17
N VAL A 171 -4.15 1.30 -17.02
CA VAL A 171 -4.70 1.65 -15.71
C VAL A 171 -5.50 0.46 -15.21
N ILE A 172 -5.07 -0.09 -14.07
CA ILE A 172 -5.74 -1.18 -13.37
C ILE A 172 -6.07 -0.67 -11.97
N LYS A 173 -7.26 -1.03 -11.49
CA LYS A 173 -7.70 -0.78 -10.12
C LYS A 173 -8.22 -2.08 -9.52
N HIS A 174 -7.52 -2.62 -8.53
CA HIS A 174 -7.96 -3.78 -7.75
C HIS A 174 -9.04 -3.39 -6.72
N HIS A 175 -9.02 -2.15 -6.21
CA HIS A 175 -10.02 -1.65 -5.25
C HIS A 175 -11.02 -0.64 -5.84
N ALA A 176 -11.24 -0.64 -7.16
CA ALA A 176 -12.28 0.18 -7.76
C ALA A 176 -13.67 -0.38 -7.41
N ASP A 177 -14.23 0.18 -6.33
CA ASP A 177 -15.62 0.14 -5.88
C ASP A 177 -15.93 -0.88 -4.76
N ALA A 178 -15.72 -0.46 -3.52
CA ALA A 178 -16.40 -0.99 -2.34
C ALA A 178 -17.90 -0.58 -2.28
N GLU A 179 -18.55 -0.42 -3.43
CA GLU A 179 -20.01 -0.41 -3.57
C GLU A 179 -20.41 -1.52 -4.55
N GLY A 180 -20.38 -2.75 -4.03
CA GLY A 180 -21.16 -3.89 -4.52
C GLY A 180 -20.98 -4.29 -5.98
N GLN A 181 -19.93 -5.07 -6.29
CA GLN A 181 -19.94 -6.29 -7.12
C GLN A 181 -18.51 -6.73 -7.41
N THR A 182 -18.20 -8.01 -7.10
CA THR A 182 -17.03 -8.83 -7.51
C THR A 182 -15.69 -8.13 -7.74
N LYS A 183 -14.71 -8.45 -6.89
CA LYS A 183 -13.27 -8.12 -6.99
C LYS A 183 -12.61 -8.73 -8.25
N GLU A 184 -13.04 -8.34 -9.45
CA GLU A 184 -12.24 -8.54 -10.66
C GLU A 184 -11.51 -7.24 -11.00
N PRO A 185 -10.22 -7.29 -11.41
CA PRO A 185 -9.50 -6.09 -11.81
C PRO A 185 -10.22 -5.39 -12.96
N LYS A 186 -10.76 -4.20 -12.71
CA LYS A 186 -11.33 -3.37 -13.75
C LYS A 186 -10.19 -2.76 -14.57
N TYR A 187 -10.03 -3.24 -15.80
CA TYR A 187 -9.17 -2.63 -16.79
C TYR A 187 -9.82 -1.35 -17.30
N LEU A 188 -9.33 -0.19 -16.86
CA LEU A 188 -9.73 1.07 -17.45
C LEU A 188 -8.91 1.25 -18.73
N GLN A 189 -9.52 0.96 -19.89
CA GLN A 189 -8.90 1.29 -21.16
C GLN A 189 -8.73 2.81 -21.26
N THR A 190 -7.48 3.27 -21.39
CA THR A 190 -7.17 4.67 -21.70
C THR A 190 -7.52 4.96 -23.16
N HIS A 191 -8.81 5.08 -23.48
CA HIS A 191 -9.27 5.55 -24.78
C HIS A 191 -9.98 6.91 -24.63
N ASN A 192 -9.38 7.91 -25.29
CA ASN A 192 -9.91 9.23 -25.68
C ASN A 192 -9.90 10.38 -24.66
N TYR A 193 -8.73 11.02 -24.51
CA TYR A 193 -8.64 12.45 -24.16
C TYR A 193 -8.27 13.35 -25.35
N TYR A 194 -8.15 12.81 -26.57
CA TYR A 194 -7.82 13.57 -27.79
C TYR A 194 -8.94 13.51 -28.85
N GLY A 195 -10.15 13.90 -28.46
CA GLY A 195 -11.30 13.96 -29.36
C GLY A 195 -12.05 15.29 -29.28
N THR A 196 -11.46 16.36 -29.83
CA THR A 196 -12.12 17.51 -30.52
C THR A 196 -11.17 18.71 -30.62
N LEU A 197 -10.26 18.67 -31.60
CA LEU A 197 -9.69 19.88 -32.20
C LEU A 197 -9.87 19.77 -33.70
N SER A 198 -11.10 19.99 -34.14
CA SER A 198 -11.44 20.25 -35.52
C SER A 198 -12.63 21.20 -35.50
N VAL A 199 -12.55 22.23 -36.34
CA VAL A 199 -13.49 23.35 -36.49
C VAL A 199 -13.15 24.57 -35.63
N ILE A 200 -12.14 25.36 -36.04
CA ILE A 200 -12.31 26.78 -36.43
C ILE A 200 -11.22 27.12 -37.46
N SER A 201 -11.54 26.95 -38.74
CA SER A 201 -10.87 27.63 -39.85
C SER A 201 -11.78 27.51 -41.08
N GLY A 202 -12.43 28.62 -41.43
CA GLY A 202 -13.40 28.73 -42.52
C GLY A 202 -14.49 29.73 -42.18
#